data_AF-A0A645JMW2-F1
#
_entry.id   AF-A0A645JMW2-F1
#
_cell.length_a   1.000
_cell.length_b   1.000
_cell.length_c   1.000
_cell.angle_alpha   90.00
_cell.angle_beta   90.00
_cell.angle_gamma   90.00
#
_symmetry.space_group_name_H-M   'P 1'
#
loop_
_entity.id
_entity.type
_entity.pdbx_description
1 polymer ?
#
loop_
_entity_poly.entity_id
_entity_poly.type
_entity_poly.pdbx_seq_one_letter_code
_entity_poly.pdbx_strand_id
1 'polypeptide(L)' 'MTHDKKNESKEINFTLLSEIGEIQINQTASKDEIFEVLDFYLMG' A
#
# COMPACT_ATOMS: atom_id res chain seq x y z
N MET A 1 30.35 -9.13 -4.83
CA MET A 1 29.16 -9.85 -5.34
C MET A 1 28.22 -9.94 -4.15
N THR A 2 27.05 -9.34 -4.05
CA THR A 2 26.14 -8.72 -5.00
C THR A 2 25.62 -7.46 -4.33
N HIS A 3 25.80 -6.32 -4.98
CA HIS A 3 25.04 -5.13 -4.64
C HIS A 3 23.59 -5.46 -5.02
N ASP A 4 22.87 -6.12 -4.10
CA ASP A 4 21.44 -6.32 -4.15
C ASP A 4 20.82 -4.93 -3.94
N LYS A 5 20.76 -4.16 -5.03
CA LYS A 5 19.86 -3.00 -5.16
C LYS A 5 18.43 -3.55 -5.21
N LYS A 6 18.03 -4.23 -4.13
CA LYS A 6 16.63 -4.54 -3.87
C LYS A 6 15.97 -3.19 -3.84
N ASN A 7 15.15 -2.95 -4.84
CA ASN A 7 14.43 -1.72 -5.04
C ASN A 7 13.91 -1.22 -3.67
N GLU A 8 14.61 -0.25 -3.06
CA GLU A 8 14.19 0.49 -1.87
C GLU A 8 13.03 1.43 -2.27
N SER A 9 12.13 0.96 -3.14
CA SER A 9 10.79 1.51 -3.21
C SER A 9 10.14 1.10 -1.89
N LYS A 10 10.39 1.90 -0.85
CA LYS A 10 9.78 1.81 0.49
C LYS A 10 8.26 1.99 0.44
N GLU A 11 7.75 2.30 -0.75
CA GLU A 11 6.39 2.68 -1.03
C GLU A 11 5.75 1.65 -1.96
N ILE A 12 4.66 1.05 -1.51
CA ILE A 12 3.84 0.13 -2.28
C ILE A 12 2.82 0.98 -3.05
N ASN A 13 2.69 0.75 -4.35
CA ASN A 13 1.66 1.40 -5.15
C ASN A 13 0.36 0.60 -5.10
N PHE A 14 -0.69 1.23 -4.61
CA PHE A 14 -2.05 0.74 -4.54
C PHE A 14 -2.88 1.36 -5.66
N THR A 15 -3.88 0.59 -6.09
CA THR A 15 -4.99 1.11 -6.86
C THR A 15 -6.20 1.06 -5.94
N LEU A 16 -6.74 2.22 -5.59
CA LEU A 16 -7.86 2.37 -4.68
C LEU A 16 -9.08 2.89 -5.43
N LEU A 17 -10.26 2.63 -4.89
CA LEU A 17 -11.52 3.19 -5.37
C LEU A 17 -12.01 4.18 -4.33
N SER A 18 -12.02 5.47 -4.67
CA SER A 18 -12.58 6.52 -3.80
C SER A 18 -14.10 6.49 -3.85
N GLU A 19 -14.66 6.26 -5.04
CA GLU A 19 -16.10 6.14 -5.30
C GLU A 19 -16.37 5.05 -6.35
N ILE A 20 -17.65 4.73 -6.57
CA ILE A 20 -18.05 3.75 -7.59
C ILE A 20 -17.65 4.28 -8.96
N GLY A 21 -16.67 3.61 -9.59
CA GLY A 21 -16.15 3.98 -10.90
C GLY A 21 -15.01 5.00 -10.88
N GLU A 22 -14.63 5.54 -9.72
CA GLU A 22 -13.48 6.45 -9.59
C GLU A 22 -12.25 5.68 -9.09
N ILE A 23 -11.33 5.40 -10.02
CA ILE A 23 -10.10 4.64 -9.76
C ILE A 23 -8.95 5.61 -9.50
N GLN A 24 -8.27 5.44 -8.38
CA GLN A 24 -7.06 6.15 -8.01
C GLN A 24 -5.86 5.21 -8.10
N ILE A 25 -4.93 5.49 -9.00
CA ILE A 25 -3.70 4.71 -9.23
C ILE A 25 -2.49 5.38 -8.56
N ASN A 26 -1.41 4.61 -8.36
CA ASN A 26 -0.15 5.06 -7.76
C ASN A 26 -0.32 5.66 -6.35
N GLN A 27 -1.33 5.19 -5.62
CA GLN A 27 -1.53 5.60 -4.24
C GLN A 27 -0.51 4.88 -3.36
N THR A 28 0.10 5.58 -2.43
CA THR A 28 1.02 4.98 -1.46
C THR A 28 0.40 5.08 -0.07
N ALA A 29 0.78 4.17 0.82
CA ALA A 29 0.35 4.16 2.20
C ALA A 29 1.52 3.84 3.11
N SER A 30 1.50 4.42 4.31
CA SER A 30 2.51 4.15 5.33
C SER A 30 2.33 2.74 5.89
N LYS A 31 3.39 2.16 6.44
CA LYS A 31 3.30 0.83 7.06
C LYS A 31 2.25 0.81 8.18
N ASP A 32 2.24 1.83 9.02
CA ASP A 32 1.30 1.96 10.15
C ASP A 32 -0.16 1.97 9.66
N GLU A 33 -0.47 2.74 8.60
CA GLU A 33 -1.81 2.79 8.00
C GLU A 33 -2.24 1.41 7.45
N ILE A 34 -1.33 0.69 6.79
CA ILE A 34 -1.61 -0.65 6.27
C ILE A 34 -1.92 -1.62 7.43
N PHE A 35 -1.15 -1.58 8.51
CA PHE A 35 -1.39 -2.46 9.66
C PHE A 35 -2.69 -2.11 10.38
N GLU A 36 -3.03 -0.83 10.52
CA GLU A 36 -4.30 -0.39 11.12
C GLU A 36 -5.51 -0.91 10.33
N VAL A 37 -5.48 -0.79 9.00
CA VAL A 37 -6.56 -1.30 8.13
C VAL A 37 -6.65 -2.83 8.17
N LEU A 38 -5.52 -3.53 8.20
CA LEU A 38 -5.49 -4.99 8.33
C LEU A 38 -6.05 -5.44 9.67
N ASP A 39 -5.72 -4.74 10.76
CA ASP A 39 -6.27 -5.01 12.09
C ASP A 39 -7.79 -4.81 12.09
N PHE A 40 -8.27 -3.69 11.53
CA PHE A 40 -9.70 -3.42 11.36
C PHE A 40 -10.42 -4.52 10.57
N TYR A 41 -9.86 -4.99 9.45
CA TYR A 41 -10.46 -6.04 8.63
C TYR A 41 -10.50 -7.41 9.32
N LEU A 42 -9.49 -7.72 10.16
CA LEU A 42 -9.37 -9.02 10.84
C LEU A 42 -10.12 -9.09 12.17
N MET A 43 -10.36 -7.95 12.83
CA MET A 43 -11.17 -7.87 14.05
C MET A 43 -12.66 -7.58 13.80
N GLY A 44 -13.01 -7.20 12.58
CA GLY A 44 -14.39 -6.90 12.14
C GLY A 44 -15.23 -8.13 11.79
#